data_AF-A0A0M2GSB1-F1
#
_entry.id   AF-A0A0M2GSB1-F1
#
_cell.length_a   1.000
_cell.length_b   1.000
_cell.length_c   1.000
_cell.angle_alpha   90.00
_cell.angle_beta   90.00
_cell.angle_gamma   90.00
#
_symmetry.space_group_name_H-M   'P 1'
#
loop_
_entity.id
_entity.type
_entity.pdbx_description
1 polymer ?
#
loop_
_entity_poly.entity_id
_entity_poly.type
_entity_poly.pdbx_seq_one_letter_code
_entity_poly.pdbx_strand_id
1 'polypeptide(L)'
;MTTSPQRDTHLRADCAIDTDGRITFRLPPAPGAHPQLLLRLRPKKGRPETTRHVLDLELGRSDGHRHAVLEPHPCLDEGRWDVYLLPEPGAERRRLRPGLRDLRALVDGHLRDRPSPVAVRIPYATKDGFLALRAWRRTAHAEARTIDVTNRAMTVTARLHGAELREDATVRLRLRGTDTVRSLRPRTDEDGRGFSFTVGPGDLADDGGGAARIWDVLVRPTAETPPIRVGRLLDDVADRKHVYVYPAIETDGSAFRPYYTVDNDLAIEVT
;
A
#
# COMPACT_ATOMS: atom_id res chain seq x y z
N MET A 1 37.30 22.25 6.53
CA MET A 1 36.76 21.20 7.43
C MET A 1 35.97 20.23 6.58
N THR A 2 36.56 19.08 6.28
CA THR A 2 35.92 17.97 5.57
C THR A 2 35.20 17.10 6.59
N THR A 3 33.87 17.14 6.60
CA THR A 3 33.03 16.24 7.39
C THR A 3 33.26 14.81 6.91
N SER A 4 33.96 14.00 7.70
CA SER A 4 34.06 12.56 7.45
C SER A 4 32.65 11.97 7.45
N PRO A 5 32.28 11.10 6.48
CA PRO A 5 30.97 10.46 6.49
C PRO A 5 30.86 9.62 7.76
N GLN A 6 29.88 9.95 8.60
CA GLN A 6 29.53 9.19 9.79
C GLN A 6 29.22 7.77 9.34
N ARG A 7 30.06 6.79 9.73
CA ARG A 7 29.84 5.38 9.37
C ARG A 7 28.49 4.97 9.95
N ASP A 8 27.57 4.60 9.06
CA ASP A 8 26.27 4.07 9.43
C ASP A 8 26.47 2.73 10.15
N THR A 9 26.34 2.74 11.48
CA THR A 9 26.55 1.58 12.34
C THR A 9 25.32 0.65 12.38
N HIS A 10 24.24 1.02 11.70
CA HIS A 10 23.05 0.18 11.64
C HIS A 10 23.26 -1.04 10.75
N LEU A 11 22.87 -2.21 11.29
CA LEU A 11 22.83 -3.45 10.54
C LEU A 11 21.84 -3.35 9.39
N ARG A 12 22.22 -3.93 8.25
CA ARG A 12 21.41 -3.99 7.04
C ARG A 12 20.87 -5.40 6.83
N ALA A 13 19.66 -5.47 6.31
CA ALA A 13 19.04 -6.72 5.86
C ALA A 13 18.68 -6.60 4.39
N ASP A 14 19.19 -7.52 3.58
CA ASP A 14 18.70 -7.73 2.22
C ASP A 14 17.37 -8.47 2.29
N CYS A 15 16.50 -8.26 1.32
CA CYS A 15 15.29 -9.06 1.19
C CYS A 15 14.93 -9.33 -0.27
N ALA A 16 14.33 -10.48 -0.52
CA ALA A 16 13.74 -10.85 -1.79
C ALA A 16 12.31 -11.34 -1.55
N ILE A 17 11.37 -10.89 -2.38
CA ILE A 17 9.99 -11.39 -2.41
C ILE A 17 9.77 -12.18 -3.70
N ASP A 18 9.15 -13.34 -3.59
CA ASP A 18 8.77 -14.15 -4.76
C ASP A 18 7.32 -13.91 -5.19
N THR A 19 6.88 -14.66 -6.20
CA THR A 19 5.56 -14.49 -6.80
C THR A 19 4.41 -14.93 -5.90
N ASP A 20 4.69 -15.84 -4.95
CA ASP A 20 3.75 -16.34 -3.95
C ASP A 20 3.69 -15.42 -2.73
N GLY A 21 4.59 -14.43 -2.67
CA GLY A 21 4.69 -13.44 -1.62
C GLY A 21 5.54 -13.91 -0.44
N ARG A 22 6.32 -14.99 -0.58
CA ARG A 22 7.30 -15.38 0.43
C ARG A 22 8.41 -14.34 0.47
N ILE A 23 8.78 -13.88 1.66
CA ILE A 23 9.86 -12.89 1.81
C ILE A 23 11.03 -13.55 2.51
N THR A 24 12.16 -13.65 1.82
CA THR A 24 13.42 -14.10 2.42
C THR A 24 14.22 -12.87 2.84
N PHE A 25 14.58 -12.79 4.12
CA PHE A 25 15.51 -11.81 4.65
C PHE A 25 16.88 -12.45 4.76
N ARG A 26 17.93 -11.71 4.39
CA ARG A 26 19.32 -12.12 4.52
C ARG A 26 20.10 -11.03 5.26
N LEU A 27 20.75 -11.42 6.34
CA LEU A 27 21.53 -10.52 7.18
C LEU A 27 23.00 -10.99 7.22
N PRO A 28 23.96 -10.07 7.43
CA PRO A 28 25.31 -10.48 7.78
C PRO A 28 25.31 -11.33 9.07
N PRO A 29 26.39 -12.06 9.36
CA PRO A 29 26.53 -12.77 10.63
C PRO A 29 26.18 -11.86 11.81
N ALA A 30 25.17 -12.26 12.59
CA ALA A 30 24.73 -11.53 13.77
C ALA A 30 25.29 -12.19 15.04
N PRO A 31 25.69 -11.42 16.06
CA PRO A 31 26.05 -11.96 17.37
C PRO A 31 24.79 -12.51 18.08
N GLY A 32 24.97 -13.55 18.89
CA GLY A 32 23.89 -14.22 19.63
C GLY A 32 23.74 -15.69 19.22
N ALA A 33 23.39 -16.55 20.18
CA ALA A 33 23.22 -17.99 19.93
C ALA A 33 21.95 -18.27 19.10
N HIS A 34 20.89 -17.49 19.31
CA HIS A 34 19.58 -17.65 18.68
C HIS A 34 19.00 -16.29 18.26
N PRO A 35 19.59 -15.61 17.26
CA PRO A 35 19.07 -14.35 16.78
C PRO A 35 17.72 -14.56 16.09
N GLN A 36 16.85 -13.55 16.16
CA GLN A 36 15.52 -13.57 15.55
C GLN A 36 15.24 -12.26 14.81
N LEU A 37 14.42 -12.34 13.77
CA LEU A 37 13.81 -11.17 13.14
C LEU A 37 12.46 -10.92 13.79
N LEU A 38 12.24 -9.71 14.29
CA LEU A 38 10.96 -9.27 14.84
C LEU A 38 10.30 -8.30 13.86
N LEU A 39 9.14 -8.68 13.35
CA LEU A 39 8.22 -7.80 12.65
C LEU A 39 7.19 -7.29 13.66
N ARG A 40 7.07 -5.97 13.77
CA ARG A 40 6.13 -5.32 14.70
C ARG A 40 5.18 -4.39 13.98
N LEU A 41 3.88 -4.66 14.08
CA LEU A 41 2.87 -3.72 13.61
C LEU A 41 2.96 -2.41 14.42
N ARG A 42 3.00 -1.27 13.74
CA ARG A 42 2.91 0.04 14.38
C ARG A 42 1.52 0.19 15.00
N PRO A 43 1.42 0.43 16.32
CA PRO A 43 0.14 0.62 16.94
C PRO A 43 -0.50 1.93 16.47
N LYS A 44 -1.82 2.01 16.57
CA LYS A 44 -2.52 3.30 16.46
C LYS A 44 -2.01 4.24 17.55
N LYS A 45 -2.00 5.55 17.28
CA LYS A 45 -1.54 6.57 18.24
C LYS A 45 -2.20 6.36 19.61
N GLY A 46 -1.39 6.27 20.67
CA GLY A 46 -1.86 6.07 22.04
C GLY A 46 -2.30 4.64 22.40
N ARG A 47 -2.07 3.64 21.52
CA ARG A 47 -2.35 2.22 21.80
C ARG A 47 -1.06 1.44 22.06
N PRO A 48 -1.11 0.38 22.89
CA PRO A 48 0.06 -0.46 23.18
C PRO A 48 0.49 -1.30 21.97
N GLU A 49 1.76 -1.72 21.97
CA GLU A 49 2.34 -2.62 20.98
C GLU A 49 1.99 -4.10 21.27
N THR A 50 0.93 -4.62 20.65
CA THR A 50 0.45 -5.99 20.91
C THR A 50 0.81 -6.99 19.81
N THR A 51 0.83 -6.57 18.54
CA THR A 51 0.98 -7.49 17.41
C THR A 51 2.44 -7.61 16.97
N ARG A 52 2.96 -8.84 17.04
CA ARG A 52 4.35 -9.19 16.76
C ARG A 52 4.40 -10.49 15.96
N HIS A 53 5.37 -10.58 15.06
CA HIS A 53 5.68 -11.81 14.34
C HIS A 53 7.18 -12.04 14.40
N VAL A 54 7.60 -13.19 14.91
CA VAL A 54 9.00 -13.52 15.19
C VAL A 54 9.42 -14.63 14.25
N LEU A 55 10.56 -14.45 13.60
CA LEU A 55 11.16 -15.42 12.67
C LEU A 55 12.54 -15.78 13.18
N ASP A 56 12.84 -17.07 13.26
CA ASP A 56 14.19 -17.51 13.61
C ASP A 56 15.17 -17.17 12.47
N LEU A 57 16.38 -16.74 12.84
CA LEU A 57 17.46 -16.49 11.88
C LEU A 57 18.37 -17.70 11.81
N GLU A 58 18.20 -18.50 10.77
CA GLU A 58 18.97 -19.72 10.52
C GLU A 58 20.31 -19.39 9.85
N LEU A 59 21.33 -20.22 10.10
CA LEU A 59 22.60 -20.14 9.37
C LEU A 59 22.42 -20.58 7.92
N GLY A 60 22.73 -19.69 6.98
CA GLY A 60 22.93 -20.04 5.58
C GLY A 60 24.11 -21.00 5.45
N ARG A 61 23.89 -22.15 4.79
CA ARG A 61 24.87 -23.25 4.72
C ARG A 61 26.14 -22.93 3.92
N SER A 62 26.15 -21.87 3.12
CA SER A 62 27.21 -21.62 2.12
C SER A 62 27.90 -20.25 2.21
N ASP A 63 27.30 -19.24 2.85
CA ASP A 63 27.81 -17.86 2.82
C ASP A 63 28.03 -17.25 4.21
N GLY A 64 27.73 -18.00 5.28
CA GLY A 64 27.84 -17.54 6.68
C GLY A 64 26.79 -16.50 7.08
N HIS A 65 25.93 -16.08 6.16
CA HIS A 65 24.84 -15.15 6.42
C HIS A 65 23.74 -15.83 7.25
N ARG A 66 22.87 -15.01 7.82
CA ARG A 66 21.67 -15.47 8.52
C ARG A 66 20.45 -15.22 7.65
N HIS A 67 19.53 -16.17 7.63
CA HIS A 67 18.32 -16.11 6.83
C HIS A 67 17.07 -16.28 7.69
N ALA A 68 16.05 -15.46 7.42
CA ALA A 68 14.72 -15.62 7.98
C ALA A 68 13.72 -15.61 6.82
N VAL A 69 12.68 -16.42 6.93
CA VAL A 69 11.63 -16.52 5.91
C VAL A 69 10.31 -16.09 6.53
N LEU A 70 9.67 -15.10 5.93
CA LEU A 70 8.27 -14.79 6.18
C LEU A 70 7.42 -15.51 5.14
N GLU A 71 6.71 -16.54 5.58
CA GLU A 71 5.78 -17.28 4.72
C GLU A 71 4.58 -16.43 4.27
N PRO A 72 3.91 -16.79 3.17
CA PRO A 72 2.72 -16.08 2.73
C PRO A 72 1.55 -16.11 3.71
N HIS A 73 1.46 -17.19 4.48
CA HIS A 73 0.40 -17.44 5.44
C HIS A 73 0.97 -17.72 6.84
N PRO A 74 0.30 -17.27 7.91
CA PRO A 74 -0.91 -16.43 7.91
C PRO A 74 -0.64 -15.02 7.37
N CYS A 75 -1.64 -14.42 6.73
CA CYS A 75 -1.51 -13.04 6.22
C CYS A 75 -1.28 -12.06 7.37
N LEU A 76 -0.33 -11.13 7.20
CA LEU A 76 -0.13 -10.04 8.14
C LEU A 76 -1.35 -9.11 8.19
N ASP A 77 -1.65 -8.58 9.38
CA ASP A 77 -2.65 -7.52 9.51
C ASP A 77 -2.24 -6.25 8.74
N GLU A 78 -3.24 -5.54 8.24
CA GLU A 78 -3.06 -4.31 7.47
C GLU A 78 -2.39 -3.22 8.32
N GLY A 79 -1.33 -2.63 7.79
CA GLY A 79 -0.60 -1.56 8.46
C GLY A 79 0.86 -1.45 8.05
N ARG A 80 1.63 -0.80 8.93
CA ARG A 80 3.09 -0.61 8.77
C ARG A 80 3.79 -1.46 9.80
N TRP A 81 4.66 -2.36 9.35
CA TRP A 81 5.41 -3.27 10.19
C TRP A 81 6.87 -2.84 10.23
N ASP A 82 7.37 -2.46 11.40
CA ASP A 82 8.78 -2.18 11.57
C ASP A 82 9.55 -3.51 11.72
N VAL A 83 10.72 -3.61 11.09
CA VAL A 83 11.56 -4.81 11.13
C VAL A 83 12.76 -4.58 12.05
N TYR A 84 12.96 -5.47 13.01
CA TYR A 84 14.01 -5.42 14.01
C TYR A 84 14.82 -6.71 14.04
N LEU A 85 16.09 -6.60 14.42
CA LEU A 85 16.87 -7.72 14.92
C LEU A 85 16.68 -7.83 16.43
N LEU A 86 16.39 -9.05 16.90
CA LEU A 86 16.57 -9.47 18.28
C LEU A 86 17.84 -10.33 18.33
N PRO A 87 18.93 -9.87 18.97
CA PRO A 87 20.15 -10.69 19.07
C PRO A 87 19.91 -12.01 19.81
N GLU A 88 19.05 -11.97 20.83
CA GLU A 88 18.60 -13.12 21.62
C GLU A 88 17.14 -12.88 22.08
N PRO A 89 16.39 -13.92 22.43
CA PRO A 89 15.03 -13.77 22.96
C PRO A 89 15.01 -12.85 24.19
N GLY A 90 14.16 -11.82 24.15
CA GLY A 90 14.02 -10.85 25.26
C GLY A 90 15.06 -9.72 25.29
N ALA A 91 16.08 -9.76 24.44
CA ALA A 91 17.07 -8.69 24.33
C ALA A 91 16.49 -7.40 23.73
N GLU A 92 17.25 -6.30 23.88
CA GLU A 92 16.88 -5.03 23.25
C GLU A 92 16.83 -5.18 21.72
N ARG A 93 15.70 -4.77 21.14
CA ARG A 93 15.47 -4.81 19.69
C ARG A 93 16.29 -3.73 18.97
N ARG A 94 16.94 -4.10 17.87
CA ARG A 94 17.76 -3.20 17.07
C ARG A 94 17.08 -2.93 15.73
N ARG A 95 16.92 -1.65 15.36
CA ARG A 95 16.38 -1.27 14.04
C ARG A 95 17.33 -1.72 12.93
N LEU A 96 16.77 -2.27 11.87
CA LEU A 96 17.50 -2.61 10.65
C LEU A 96 17.32 -1.54 9.59
N ARG A 97 18.39 -1.28 8.81
CA ARG A 97 18.29 -0.54 7.56
C ARG A 97 18.09 -1.51 6.39
N PRO A 98 17.48 -1.07 5.28
CA PRO A 98 17.38 -1.93 4.12
C PRO A 98 18.76 -2.07 3.43
N GLY A 99 19.09 -3.29 3.03
CA GLY A 99 20.12 -3.60 2.04
C GLY A 99 19.51 -3.66 0.63
N LEU A 100 19.92 -4.66 -0.15
CA LEU A 100 19.30 -4.99 -1.44
C LEU A 100 17.84 -5.40 -1.21
N ARG A 101 16.92 -4.86 -2.01
CA ARG A 101 15.51 -5.28 -2.03
C ARG A 101 15.15 -5.77 -3.42
N ASP A 102 15.13 -7.09 -3.62
CA ASP A 102 14.64 -7.68 -4.85
C ASP A 102 13.10 -7.76 -4.79
N LEU A 103 12.47 -6.75 -5.37
CA LEU A 103 11.00 -6.58 -5.40
C LEU A 103 10.41 -6.86 -6.78
N ARG A 104 11.21 -7.38 -7.72
CA ARG A 104 10.79 -7.54 -9.14
C ARG A 104 9.54 -8.40 -9.29
N ALA A 105 9.35 -9.39 -8.41
CA ALA A 105 8.15 -10.23 -8.40
C ALA A 105 6.84 -9.47 -8.12
N LEU A 106 6.91 -8.23 -7.61
CA LEU A 106 5.76 -7.39 -7.35
C LEU A 106 5.37 -6.50 -8.53
N VAL A 107 6.29 -6.14 -9.44
CA VAL A 107 6.06 -5.14 -10.51
C VAL A 107 4.80 -5.45 -11.32
N ASP A 108 4.65 -6.71 -11.72
CA ASP A 108 3.49 -7.19 -12.49
C ASP A 108 2.41 -7.84 -11.61
N GLY A 109 2.41 -7.53 -10.32
CA GLY A 109 1.49 -8.10 -9.33
C GLY A 109 0.01 -7.85 -9.63
N HIS A 110 -0.28 -6.75 -10.34
CA HIS A 110 -1.61 -6.33 -10.78
C HIS A 110 -2.16 -7.15 -11.96
N LEU A 111 -1.31 -7.89 -12.68
CA LEU A 111 -1.73 -8.78 -13.77
C LEU A 111 -2.20 -10.15 -13.25
N ARG A 112 -1.90 -10.48 -11.99
CA ARG A 112 -2.25 -11.76 -11.39
C ARG A 112 -3.66 -11.74 -10.84
N ASP A 113 -4.32 -12.89 -10.86
CA ASP A 113 -5.54 -13.06 -10.09
C ASP A 113 -5.23 -13.04 -8.58
N ARG A 114 -6.15 -12.45 -7.81
CA ARG A 114 -6.00 -12.27 -6.36
C ARG A 114 -7.32 -12.66 -5.70
N PRO A 115 -7.45 -13.90 -5.20
CA PRO A 115 -8.64 -14.34 -4.49
C PRO A 115 -8.77 -13.59 -3.15
N SER A 116 -9.94 -13.70 -2.53
CA SER A 116 -10.17 -13.19 -1.18
C SER A 116 -9.46 -14.07 -0.14
N PRO A 117 -8.79 -13.50 0.88
CA PRO A 117 -8.50 -12.07 1.03
C PRO A 117 -7.39 -11.62 0.07
N VAL A 118 -7.54 -10.41 -0.48
CA VAL A 118 -6.48 -9.73 -1.20
C VAL A 118 -5.45 -9.26 -0.18
N ALA A 119 -4.31 -9.94 -0.14
CA ALA A 119 -3.20 -9.66 0.77
C ALA A 119 -1.93 -9.26 0.01
N VAL A 120 -1.29 -8.19 0.46
CA VAL A 120 -0.08 -7.64 -0.17
C VAL A 120 0.93 -7.26 0.90
N ARG A 121 2.22 -7.54 0.67
CA ARG A 121 3.33 -7.15 1.55
C ARG A 121 4.47 -6.57 0.72
N ILE A 122 4.90 -5.35 1.05
CA ILE A 122 5.95 -4.64 0.32
C ILE A 122 7.05 -4.22 1.31
N PRO A 123 8.26 -4.80 1.21
CA PRO A 123 9.44 -4.27 1.89
C PRO A 123 9.81 -2.88 1.38
N TYR A 124 10.02 -1.93 2.28
CA TYR A 124 10.34 -0.56 1.92
C TYR A 124 11.24 0.13 2.94
N ALA A 125 11.86 1.23 2.51
CA ALA A 125 12.58 2.14 3.38
C ALA A 125 11.60 3.17 3.96
N THR A 126 11.54 3.27 5.28
CA THR A 126 10.83 4.34 5.97
C THR A 126 11.49 5.70 5.68
N LYS A 127 10.79 6.81 5.94
CA LYS A 127 11.35 8.17 5.77
C LYS A 127 12.67 8.38 6.54
N ASP A 128 12.80 7.74 7.70
CA ASP A 128 14.02 7.79 8.53
C ASP A 128 15.09 6.78 8.09
N GLY A 129 14.86 6.04 6.99
CA GLY A 129 15.82 5.14 6.37
C GLY A 129 15.90 3.74 7.00
N PHE A 130 14.93 3.33 7.83
CA PHE A 130 14.84 1.97 8.38
C PHE A 130 13.99 1.04 7.52
N LEU A 131 14.29 -0.26 7.56
CA LEU A 131 13.52 -1.29 6.89
C LEU A 131 12.17 -1.49 7.59
N ALA A 132 11.11 -1.52 6.78
CA ALA A 132 9.76 -1.84 7.21
C ALA A 132 9.06 -2.68 6.13
N LEU A 133 7.95 -3.32 6.49
CA LEU A 133 6.99 -3.86 5.54
C LEU A 133 5.71 -3.04 5.59
N ARG A 134 5.16 -2.75 4.41
CA ARG A 134 3.79 -2.27 4.29
C ARG A 134 2.92 -3.48 3.98
N ALA A 135 1.88 -3.72 4.77
CA ALA A 135 0.97 -4.84 4.60
C ALA A 135 -0.47 -4.34 4.40
N TRP A 136 -1.20 -4.99 3.51
CA TRP A 136 -2.64 -4.82 3.32
C TRP A 136 -3.32 -6.18 3.36
N ARG A 137 -4.53 -6.22 3.92
CA ARG A 137 -5.36 -7.43 4.02
C ARG A 137 -6.83 -7.03 3.92
N ARG A 138 -7.39 -7.18 2.73
CA ARG A 138 -8.76 -6.76 2.41
C ARG A 138 -9.57 -7.93 1.89
N THR A 139 -10.86 -8.00 2.20
CA THR A 139 -11.74 -9.02 1.63
C THR A 139 -11.88 -8.85 0.11
N ALA A 140 -11.83 -7.62 -0.38
CA ALA A 140 -11.75 -7.28 -1.79
C ALA A 140 -11.02 -5.95 -2.00
N HIS A 141 -10.50 -5.72 -3.19
CA HIS A 141 -9.77 -4.50 -3.55
C HIS A 141 -9.99 -4.11 -5.01
N ALA A 142 -10.26 -2.83 -5.27
CA ALA A 142 -10.25 -2.29 -6.61
C ALA A 142 -8.89 -1.63 -6.90
N GLU A 143 -8.09 -2.29 -7.74
CA GLU A 143 -6.78 -1.82 -8.19
C GLU A 143 -6.95 -0.82 -9.34
N ALA A 144 -6.58 0.44 -9.12
CA ALA A 144 -6.51 1.48 -10.13
C ALA A 144 -5.36 1.20 -11.10
N ARG A 145 -5.66 1.19 -12.40
CA ARG A 145 -4.69 0.96 -13.47
C ARG A 145 -4.27 2.29 -14.08
N THR A 146 -5.03 2.77 -15.07
CA THR A 146 -4.76 4.06 -15.71
C THR A 146 -5.59 5.16 -15.06
N ILE A 147 -4.97 6.32 -14.91
CA ILE A 147 -5.63 7.57 -14.56
C ILE A 147 -5.22 8.56 -15.64
N ASP A 148 -6.12 8.75 -16.61
CA ASP A 148 -5.92 9.68 -17.70
C ASP A 148 -6.58 11.01 -17.34
N VAL A 149 -5.81 12.10 -17.41
CA VAL A 149 -6.28 13.44 -17.01
C VAL A 149 -6.17 14.36 -18.21
N THR A 150 -7.32 14.90 -18.60
CA THR A 150 -7.44 15.93 -19.65
C THR A 150 -7.72 17.28 -19.02
N ASN A 151 -7.85 18.33 -19.83
CA ASN A 151 -8.27 19.65 -19.36
C ASN A 151 -9.75 19.76 -18.96
N ARG A 152 -10.55 18.68 -19.07
CA ARG A 152 -12.00 18.70 -18.78
C ARG A 152 -12.44 17.66 -17.77
N ALA A 153 -11.81 16.49 -17.79
CA ALA A 153 -12.18 15.37 -16.95
C ALA A 153 -10.98 14.44 -16.72
N MET A 154 -11.12 13.59 -15.71
CA MET A 154 -10.25 12.44 -15.52
C MET A 154 -11.02 11.14 -15.79
N THR A 155 -10.36 10.17 -16.40
CA THR A 155 -10.88 8.81 -16.60
C THR A 155 -10.01 7.84 -15.85
N VAL A 156 -10.64 7.02 -15.00
CA VAL A 156 -9.97 5.96 -14.24
C VAL A 156 -10.37 4.62 -14.83
N THR A 157 -9.38 3.77 -15.09
CA THR A 157 -9.61 2.32 -15.27
C THR A 157 -9.15 1.59 -14.02
N ALA A 158 -9.87 0.55 -13.65
CA ALA A 158 -9.59 -0.23 -12.46
C ALA A 158 -10.01 -1.69 -12.64
N ARG A 159 -9.50 -2.57 -11.77
CA ARG A 159 -9.86 -3.98 -11.71
C ARG A 159 -10.23 -4.38 -10.29
N LEU A 160 -11.36 -5.04 -10.11
CA LEU A 160 -11.80 -5.60 -8.85
C LEU A 160 -11.18 -6.99 -8.62
N HIS A 161 -10.60 -7.17 -7.44
CA HIS A 161 -10.01 -8.41 -6.94
C HIS A 161 -10.72 -8.87 -5.66
N GLY A 162 -10.83 -10.18 -5.47
CA GLY A 162 -11.53 -10.80 -4.34
C GLY A 162 -13.06 -10.67 -4.35
N ALA A 163 -13.64 -10.06 -5.39
CA ALA A 163 -15.07 -9.90 -5.63
C ALA A 163 -15.35 -9.66 -7.12
N GLU A 164 -16.62 -9.61 -7.50
CA GLU A 164 -17.10 -9.35 -8.86
C GLU A 164 -18.14 -8.23 -8.85
N LEU A 165 -18.19 -7.47 -9.93
CA LEU A 165 -19.20 -6.45 -10.20
C LEU A 165 -20.48 -7.10 -10.73
N ARG A 166 -21.62 -6.57 -10.31
CA ARG A 166 -22.94 -6.90 -10.86
C ARG A 166 -23.46 -5.73 -11.70
N GLU A 167 -24.56 -5.95 -12.41
CA GLU A 167 -25.13 -4.96 -13.35
C GLU A 167 -25.48 -3.62 -12.67
N ASP A 168 -25.82 -3.67 -11.39
CA ASP A 168 -26.16 -2.54 -10.53
C ASP A 168 -24.95 -1.92 -9.81
N ALA A 169 -23.72 -2.30 -10.18
CA ALA A 169 -22.51 -1.73 -9.62
C ALA A 169 -22.46 -0.20 -9.80
N THR A 170 -21.93 0.49 -8.79
CA THR A 170 -21.79 1.96 -8.82
C THR A 170 -20.40 2.39 -8.36
N VAL A 171 -19.86 3.44 -8.97
CA VAL A 171 -18.73 4.18 -8.40
C VAL A 171 -19.29 5.27 -7.50
N ARG A 172 -18.76 5.39 -6.29
CA ARG A 172 -19.17 6.37 -5.28
C ARG A 172 -18.03 7.31 -4.97
N LEU A 173 -18.28 8.60 -5.17
CA LEU A 173 -17.40 9.69 -4.76
C LEU A 173 -17.96 10.28 -3.48
N ARG A 174 -17.28 10.06 -2.35
CA ARG A 174 -17.76 10.51 -1.03
C ARG A 174 -16.93 11.69 -0.54
N LEU A 175 -17.58 12.81 -0.23
CA LEU A 175 -16.91 13.96 0.35
C LEU A 175 -16.53 13.67 1.80
N ARG A 176 -15.23 13.74 2.09
CA ARG A 176 -14.68 13.40 3.40
C ARG A 176 -15.19 14.36 4.48
N GLY A 177 -15.61 13.80 5.61
CA GLY A 177 -16.14 14.57 6.75
C GLY A 177 -17.62 14.93 6.64
N THR A 178 -18.32 14.42 5.62
CA THR A 178 -19.74 14.65 5.37
C THR A 178 -20.42 13.34 4.93
N ASP A 179 -21.76 13.36 4.85
CA ASP A 179 -22.55 12.28 4.25
C ASP A 179 -22.79 12.47 2.74
N THR A 180 -22.20 13.52 2.14
CA THR A 180 -22.37 13.82 0.71
C THR A 180 -21.70 12.76 -0.16
N VAL A 181 -22.48 12.17 -1.06
CA VAL A 181 -22.00 11.17 -2.02
C VAL A 181 -22.56 11.44 -3.40
N ARG A 182 -21.69 11.34 -4.41
CA ARG A 182 -22.05 11.32 -5.83
C ARG A 182 -21.88 9.90 -6.36
N SER A 183 -22.85 9.42 -7.13
CA SER A 183 -22.82 8.08 -7.70
C SER A 183 -22.70 8.17 -9.22
N LEU A 184 -21.78 7.39 -9.77
CA LEU A 184 -21.56 7.26 -11.21
C LEU A 184 -21.80 5.79 -11.61
N ARG A 185 -22.38 5.58 -12.78
CA ARG A 185 -22.46 4.24 -13.38
C ARG A 185 -21.13 3.93 -14.07
N PRO A 186 -20.38 2.91 -13.64
CA PRO A 186 -19.16 2.52 -14.34
C PRO A 186 -19.50 1.82 -15.66
N ARG A 187 -18.57 1.88 -16.62
CA ARG A 187 -18.54 0.91 -17.72
C ARG A 187 -17.79 -0.32 -17.23
N THR A 188 -18.43 -1.48 -17.25
CA THR A 188 -17.84 -2.74 -16.77
C THR A 188 -17.37 -3.57 -17.95
N ASP A 189 -16.23 -4.22 -17.80
CA ASP A 189 -15.71 -5.18 -18.77
C ASP A 189 -16.52 -6.49 -18.69
N GLU A 190 -16.48 -7.30 -19.75
CA GLU A 190 -17.24 -8.56 -19.85
C GLU A 190 -16.88 -9.58 -18.75
N ASP A 191 -15.67 -9.49 -18.20
CA ASP A 191 -15.19 -10.38 -17.15
C ASP A 191 -15.72 -10.04 -15.74
N GLY A 192 -16.58 -9.02 -15.63
CA GLY A 192 -17.21 -8.60 -14.37
C GLY A 192 -16.23 -8.06 -13.32
N ARG A 193 -14.97 -7.78 -13.69
CA ARG A 193 -13.93 -7.33 -12.76
C ARG A 193 -13.27 -6.05 -13.23
N GLY A 194 -13.04 -5.89 -14.53
CA GLY A 194 -12.58 -4.63 -15.09
C GLY A 194 -13.68 -3.58 -15.12
N PHE A 195 -13.34 -2.33 -14.85
CA PHE A 195 -14.27 -1.21 -15.00
C PHE A 195 -13.57 0.12 -15.26
N SER A 196 -14.32 1.08 -15.80
CA SER A 196 -13.89 2.46 -15.96
C SER A 196 -15.00 3.45 -15.59
N PHE A 197 -14.58 4.65 -15.16
CA PHE A 197 -15.48 5.78 -14.95
C PHE A 197 -14.76 7.09 -15.26
N THR A 198 -15.53 8.10 -15.63
CA THR A 198 -15.06 9.45 -15.93
C THR A 198 -15.71 10.42 -14.96
N VAL A 199 -14.93 11.36 -14.44
CA VAL A 199 -15.40 12.40 -13.53
C VAL A 199 -14.79 13.74 -13.94
N GLY A 200 -15.65 14.76 -14.01
CA GLY A 200 -15.25 16.14 -14.25
C GLY A 200 -15.57 17.05 -13.07
N PRO A 201 -15.13 18.32 -13.11
CA PRO A 201 -15.38 19.30 -12.06
C PRO A 201 -16.86 19.47 -11.71
N GLY A 202 -17.76 19.42 -12.70
CA GLY A 202 -19.21 19.54 -12.50
C GLY A 202 -19.82 18.40 -11.67
N ASP A 203 -19.23 17.21 -11.68
CA ASP A 203 -19.69 16.07 -10.87
C ASP A 203 -19.38 16.25 -9.39
N LEU A 204 -18.35 17.04 -9.07
CA LEU A 204 -17.89 17.31 -7.70
C LEU A 204 -18.21 18.74 -7.24
N ALA A 205 -19.05 19.46 -8.00
CA ALA A 205 -19.59 20.73 -7.57
C ALA A 205 -20.38 20.56 -6.28
N ASP A 206 -20.06 21.42 -5.31
CA ASP A 206 -20.72 21.52 -4.02
C ASP A 206 -20.67 22.98 -3.57
N ASP A 207 -21.72 23.47 -2.92
CA ASP A 207 -21.95 24.90 -2.65
C ASP A 207 -21.11 25.43 -1.48
N GLY A 208 -20.33 24.57 -0.82
CA GLY A 208 -19.43 24.93 0.28
C GLY A 208 -18.16 25.61 -0.21
N GLY A 209 -18.08 26.94 -0.06
CA GLY A 209 -16.87 27.72 -0.33
C GLY A 209 -15.83 27.66 0.79
N GLY A 210 -14.54 27.67 0.43
CA GLY A 210 -13.46 28.18 1.29
C GLY A 210 -12.38 27.20 1.78
N ALA A 211 -12.51 25.87 1.60
CA ALA A 211 -11.47 24.91 2.00
C ALA A 211 -11.29 23.78 0.98
N ALA A 212 -10.09 23.20 0.95
CA ALA A 212 -9.79 22.01 0.15
C ALA A 212 -10.74 20.86 0.51
N ARG A 213 -11.44 20.34 -0.50
CA ARG A 213 -12.42 19.24 -0.37
C ARG A 213 -11.80 17.96 -0.91
N ILE A 214 -11.91 16.89 -0.14
CA ILE A 214 -11.34 15.59 -0.52
C ILE A 214 -12.49 14.61 -0.77
N TRP A 215 -12.57 14.12 -2.00
CA TRP A 215 -13.52 13.10 -2.42
C TRP A 215 -12.82 11.73 -2.44
N ASP A 216 -13.28 10.85 -1.57
CA ASP A 216 -12.91 9.46 -1.53
C ASP A 216 -13.49 8.71 -2.75
N VAL A 217 -12.67 7.95 -3.48
CA VAL A 217 -13.14 7.11 -4.59
C VAL A 217 -13.38 5.68 -4.11
N LEU A 218 -14.61 5.19 -4.30
CA LEU A 218 -15.02 3.83 -3.97
C LEU A 218 -15.77 3.20 -5.14
N VAL A 219 -15.75 1.87 -5.22
CA VAL A 219 -16.66 1.09 -6.06
C VAL A 219 -17.55 0.25 -5.16
N ARG A 220 -18.84 0.23 -5.43
CA ARG A 220 -19.81 -0.66 -4.79
C ARG A 220 -20.13 -1.77 -5.79
N PRO A 221 -19.72 -3.02 -5.53
CA PRO A 221 -19.91 -4.11 -6.49
C PRO A 221 -21.37 -4.41 -6.83
N THR A 222 -22.27 -4.21 -5.86
CA THR A 222 -23.73 -4.34 -5.98
C THR A 222 -24.40 -3.64 -4.79
N ALA A 223 -25.68 -3.28 -4.88
CA ALA A 223 -26.40 -2.48 -3.88
C ALA A 223 -26.35 -3.08 -2.46
N GLU A 224 -26.26 -4.40 -2.34
CA GLU A 224 -26.28 -5.14 -1.07
C GLU A 224 -24.90 -5.22 -0.41
N THR A 225 -23.82 -4.87 -1.13
CA THR A 225 -22.45 -4.99 -0.63
C THR A 225 -21.88 -3.65 -0.14
N PRO A 226 -20.95 -3.66 0.84
CA PRO A 226 -20.22 -2.46 1.23
C PRO A 226 -19.36 -1.90 0.08
N PRO A 227 -19.22 -0.57 -0.05
CA PRO A 227 -18.27 0.02 -0.98
C PRO A 227 -16.82 -0.33 -0.65
N ILE A 228 -16.04 -0.58 -1.69
CA ILE A 228 -14.62 -0.95 -1.65
C ILE A 228 -13.79 0.25 -2.12
N ARG A 229 -12.70 0.54 -1.43
CA ARG A 229 -11.74 1.57 -1.84
C ARG A 229 -11.12 1.22 -3.19
N VAL A 230 -11.14 2.19 -4.10
CA VAL A 230 -10.25 2.19 -5.27
C VAL A 230 -8.89 2.67 -4.78
N GLY A 231 -7.82 1.94 -5.08
CA GLY A 231 -6.47 2.26 -4.67
C GLY A 231 -5.46 1.55 -5.57
N ARG A 232 -4.18 1.64 -5.27
CA ARG A 232 -3.14 0.97 -6.07
C ARG A 232 -2.11 0.30 -5.18
N LEU A 233 -2.26 -1.01 -5.00
CA LEU A 233 -1.54 -1.82 -4.04
C LEU A 233 -0.71 -2.94 -4.69
N LEU A 234 -1.01 -3.32 -5.94
CA LEU A 234 -0.49 -4.54 -6.56
C LEU A 234 0.79 -4.30 -7.39
N ASP A 235 1.70 -3.47 -6.88
CA ASP A 235 3.08 -3.32 -7.39
C ASP A 235 4.11 -3.14 -6.25
N ASP A 236 5.34 -2.73 -6.56
CA ASP A 236 6.44 -2.59 -5.59
C ASP A 236 6.49 -1.25 -4.83
N VAL A 237 5.51 -0.36 -5.02
CA VAL A 237 5.49 0.98 -4.40
C VAL A 237 4.68 0.99 -3.10
N ALA A 238 5.39 1.09 -1.97
CA ALA A 238 4.76 1.10 -0.64
C ALA A 238 4.09 2.43 -0.25
N ASP A 239 4.60 3.58 -0.72
CA ASP A 239 4.06 4.93 -0.41
C ASP A 239 3.97 5.74 -1.71
N ARG A 240 2.74 5.90 -2.23
CA ARG A 240 2.52 6.59 -3.50
C ARG A 240 2.30 8.08 -3.39
N LYS A 241 1.90 8.57 -2.21
CA LYS A 241 1.34 9.92 -2.06
C LYS A 241 2.26 11.01 -2.64
N HIS A 242 3.57 10.81 -2.53
CA HIS A 242 4.57 11.78 -2.98
C HIS A 242 5.29 11.36 -4.27
N VAL A 243 4.99 10.18 -4.82
CA VAL A 243 5.64 9.63 -6.01
C VAL A 243 4.76 9.79 -7.24
N TYR A 244 3.45 9.61 -7.08
CA TYR A 244 2.47 9.72 -8.17
C TYR A 244 1.78 11.08 -8.07
N VAL A 245 2.21 12.00 -8.95
CA VAL A 245 1.65 13.34 -9.06
C VAL A 245 0.93 13.45 -10.41
N TYR A 246 -0.31 13.90 -10.37
CA TYR A 246 -1.15 14.10 -11.55
C TYR A 246 -1.36 15.59 -11.81
N PRO A 247 -1.52 16.00 -13.08
CA PRO A 247 -1.91 17.37 -13.40
C PRO A 247 -3.28 17.68 -12.80
N ALA A 248 -3.52 18.95 -12.49
CA ALA A 248 -4.85 19.42 -12.11
C ALA A 248 -5.67 19.78 -13.36
N ILE A 249 -6.98 19.63 -13.23
CA ILE A 249 -7.97 20.19 -14.14
C ILE A 249 -8.34 21.56 -13.57
N GLU A 250 -8.00 22.61 -14.31
CA GLU A 250 -8.27 23.99 -13.89
C GLU A 250 -9.66 24.43 -14.38
N THR A 251 -10.41 25.06 -13.50
CA THR A 251 -11.71 25.71 -13.76
C THR A 251 -11.72 27.09 -13.13
N ASP A 252 -12.71 27.93 -13.45
CA ASP A 252 -12.78 29.31 -12.95
C ASP A 252 -12.76 29.37 -11.42
N GLY A 253 -11.56 29.60 -10.86
CA GLY A 253 -11.33 29.70 -9.41
C GLY A 253 -11.27 28.36 -8.65
N SER A 254 -11.12 27.22 -9.33
CA SER A 254 -10.96 25.92 -8.65
C SER A 254 -10.07 24.95 -9.44
N ALA A 255 -9.29 24.15 -8.71
CA ALA A 255 -8.44 23.10 -9.26
C ALA A 255 -8.88 21.72 -8.75
N PHE A 256 -8.93 20.76 -9.67
CA PHE A 256 -9.36 19.39 -9.41
C PHE A 256 -8.20 18.42 -9.68
N ARG A 257 -7.76 17.66 -8.69
CA ARG A 257 -6.55 16.83 -8.81
C ARG A 257 -6.74 15.43 -8.21
N PRO A 258 -6.55 14.36 -8.99
CA PRO A 258 -6.45 13.02 -8.41
C PRO A 258 -5.13 12.84 -7.68
N TYR A 259 -5.16 12.11 -6.58
CA TYR A 259 -3.98 11.75 -5.82
C TYR A 259 -4.18 10.46 -5.03
N TYR A 260 -3.08 9.83 -4.63
CA TYR A 260 -3.13 8.71 -3.70
C TYR A 260 -2.94 9.19 -2.26
N THR A 261 -3.79 8.71 -1.35
CA THR A 261 -3.69 8.96 0.08
C THR A 261 -2.47 8.23 0.69
N VAL A 262 -2.21 8.47 1.98
CA VAL A 262 -1.16 7.76 2.74
C VAL A 262 -1.37 6.25 2.85
N ASP A 263 -2.57 5.77 2.51
CA ASP A 263 -2.94 4.36 2.48
C ASP A 263 -3.01 3.80 1.05
N ASN A 264 -2.54 4.58 0.07
CA ASN A 264 -2.56 4.29 -1.37
C ASN A 264 -3.98 4.12 -1.96
N ASP A 265 -5.01 4.60 -1.25
CA ASP A 265 -6.35 4.74 -1.79
C ASP A 265 -6.43 6.00 -2.68
N LEU A 266 -7.13 5.91 -3.80
CA LEU A 266 -7.39 7.00 -4.72
C LEU A 266 -8.39 7.99 -4.11
N ALA A 267 -8.07 9.27 -4.20
CA ALA A 267 -8.93 10.37 -3.84
C ALA A 267 -8.77 11.52 -4.84
N ILE A 268 -9.73 12.45 -4.81
CA ILE A 268 -9.72 13.65 -5.63
C ILE A 268 -9.76 14.84 -4.69
N GLU A 269 -8.79 15.74 -4.86
CA GLU A 269 -8.72 17.01 -4.14
C GLU A 269 -9.33 18.11 -5.03
N VAL A 270 -10.23 18.90 -4.45
CA VAL A 270 -10.81 20.11 -5.07
C VAL A 270 -10.43 21.30 -4.20
N THR A 271 -9.64 22.22 -4.75
CA THR A 271 -9.13 23.42 -4.06
C THR A 271 -9.60 24.68 -4.74
#